data_AF-A0A2M8UX69-F1
#
_entry.id   AF-A0A2M8UX69-F1
#
_cell.length_a   1.000
_cell.length_b   1.000
_cell.length_c   1.000
_cell.angle_alpha   90.00
_cell.angle_beta   90.00
_cell.angle_gamma   90.00
#
_symmetry.space_group_name_H-M   'P 1'
#
loop_
_entity.id
_entity.type
_entity.pdbx_description
1 polymer ?
#
loop_
_entity_poly.entity_id
_entity_poly.type
_entity_poly.pdbx_seq_one_letter_code
_entity_poly.pdbx_strand_id
1 'polypeptide(L)'
;MKLKSLAVSLCLTSLVLSGCASKYVEPEQYSGFLKDYKALKEEKSPSGEAVMRWVKPGVDVSQFTSVYVEPSQLYPLPQPTEKIPQSTLDGITHYYDQSLKTQFAKALPLADGPGPGVLIVRPAITAVSASTKGLQPYEVIPIALIAAGVSTATGIRDQDTSIATEAAFLNGNDGTVVAQVVRKGAGTELDNSSQVMTANDAKAVLDGWARDMLKSFEQLKHK
;
A
#
# COMPACT_ATOMS: atom_id res chain seq x y z
N MET A 1 6.98 -12.83 73.53
CA MET A 1 5.88 -12.69 72.55
C MET A 1 6.47 -12.82 71.16
N LYS A 2 6.11 -13.87 70.41
CA LYS A 2 6.64 -14.13 69.05
C LYS A 2 5.77 -13.41 68.02
N LEU A 3 6.32 -12.43 67.31
CA LEU A 3 5.65 -11.76 66.20
C LEU A 3 5.90 -12.54 64.91
N LYS A 4 4.83 -13.02 64.27
CA LYS A 4 4.86 -13.72 62.98
C LYS A 4 4.90 -12.67 61.86
N SER A 5 5.96 -12.64 61.06
CA SER A 5 5.97 -11.86 59.82
C SER A 5 5.38 -12.70 58.69
N LEU A 6 4.17 -12.35 58.24
CA LEU A 6 3.63 -12.81 56.96
C LEU A 6 4.30 -11.97 55.85
N ALA A 7 5.18 -12.59 55.06
CA ALA A 7 5.63 -12.02 53.80
C ALA A 7 4.57 -12.31 52.73
N VAL A 8 3.73 -11.30 52.44
CA VAL A 8 2.82 -11.32 51.29
C VAL A 8 3.66 -11.09 50.04
N SER A 9 3.81 -12.14 49.22
CA SER A 9 4.47 -12.06 47.92
C SER A 9 3.52 -11.36 46.94
N LEU A 10 3.75 -10.08 46.70
CA LEU A 10 3.02 -9.29 45.71
C LEU A 10 3.60 -9.59 44.32
N CYS A 11 3.03 -10.57 43.63
CA CYS A 11 3.36 -10.88 42.25
C CYS A 11 2.79 -9.78 41.34
N LEU A 12 3.60 -8.75 41.05
CA LEU A 12 3.32 -7.79 39.98
C LEU A 12 3.45 -8.51 38.63
N THR A 13 2.36 -9.04 38.11
CA THR A 13 2.27 -9.42 36.70
C THR A 13 2.20 -8.14 35.86
N SER A 14 3.34 -7.68 35.38
CA SER A 14 3.43 -6.70 34.30
C SER A 14 2.87 -7.34 33.03
N LEU A 15 1.58 -7.13 32.77
CA LEU A 15 1.03 -7.30 31.42
C LEU A 15 1.72 -6.28 30.52
N VAL A 16 2.77 -6.72 29.83
CA VAL A 16 3.28 -6.01 28.67
C VAL A 16 2.19 -6.13 27.60
N LEU A 17 1.29 -5.16 27.54
CA LEU A 17 0.47 -4.96 26.35
C LEU A 17 1.41 -4.47 25.25
N SER A 18 2.10 -5.41 24.60
CA SER A 18 2.61 -5.18 23.25
C SER A 18 1.38 -5.14 22.35
N GLY A 19 0.74 -3.97 22.24
CA GLY A 19 -0.21 -3.69 21.18
C GLY A 19 0.52 -3.87 19.86
N CYS A 20 0.27 -4.99 19.19
CA CYS A 20 0.66 -5.18 17.80
C CYS A 20 -0.14 -4.17 16.99
N ALA A 21 0.36 -2.93 16.85
CA ALA A 21 -0.11 -2.03 15.82
C ALA A 21 0.11 -2.76 14.48
N SER A 22 -0.98 -3.24 13.88
CA SER A 22 -0.93 -4.07 12.68
C SER A 22 -0.29 -3.28 11.54
N LYS A 23 0.82 -3.81 11.02
CA LYS A 23 1.48 -3.26 9.83
C LYS A 23 0.68 -3.51 8.56
N TYR A 24 -0.33 -4.40 8.60
CA TYR A 24 -1.17 -4.74 7.46
C TYR A 24 -2.29 -3.73 7.24
N VAL A 25 -2.92 -3.79 6.07
CA VAL A 25 -4.13 -3.01 5.78
C VAL A 25 -5.31 -3.84 6.26
N GLU A 26 -6.04 -3.30 7.24
CA GLU A 26 -7.18 -3.96 7.84
C GLU A 26 -8.37 -3.99 6.85
N PRO A 27 -9.25 -5.00 6.91
CA PRO A 27 -10.37 -5.15 5.98
C PRO A 27 -11.28 -3.91 5.86
N GLU A 28 -11.46 -3.18 6.95
CA GLU A 28 -12.27 -1.95 7.01
C GLU A 28 -11.66 -0.79 6.21
N GLN A 29 -10.37 -0.89 5.85
CA GLN A 29 -9.62 0.11 5.10
C GLN A 29 -9.54 -0.22 3.59
N TYR A 30 -10.14 -1.32 3.15
CA TYR A 30 -10.18 -1.69 1.72
C TYR A 30 -11.08 -0.75 0.93
N SER A 31 -10.60 -0.33 -0.24
CA SER A 31 -11.28 0.68 -1.07
C SER A 31 -12.51 0.18 -1.81
N GLY A 32 -12.62 -1.14 -2.00
CA GLY A 32 -13.61 -1.75 -2.90
C GLY A 32 -13.13 -1.85 -4.37
N PHE A 33 -11.87 -1.53 -4.68
CA PHE A 33 -11.30 -1.65 -6.02
C PHE A 33 -11.20 -3.11 -6.49
N LEU A 34 -10.82 -4.01 -5.59
CA LEU A 34 -10.67 -5.43 -5.88
C LEU A 34 -12.03 -6.14 -5.81
N LYS A 35 -12.23 -7.14 -6.68
CA LYS A 35 -13.48 -7.91 -6.74
C LYS A 35 -13.71 -8.82 -5.54
N ASP A 36 -12.64 -9.36 -4.96
CA ASP A 36 -12.72 -10.25 -3.81
C ASP A 36 -11.53 -10.00 -2.88
N TYR A 37 -11.83 -9.60 -1.64
CA TYR A 37 -10.85 -9.38 -0.58
C TYR A 37 -10.71 -10.58 0.34
N LYS A 38 -11.68 -11.51 0.36
CA LYS A 38 -11.72 -12.63 1.30
C LYS A 38 -10.55 -13.61 1.11
N ALA A 39 -9.99 -13.61 -0.09
CA ALA A 39 -8.87 -14.46 -0.46
C ALA A 39 -7.51 -13.89 0.00
N LEU A 40 -7.45 -12.59 0.34
CA LEU A 40 -6.22 -11.93 0.78
C LEU A 40 -5.76 -12.47 2.13
N LYS A 41 -4.44 -12.60 2.25
CA LYS A 41 -3.78 -13.03 3.48
C LYS A 41 -2.61 -12.11 3.79
N GLU A 42 -2.31 -11.98 5.07
CA GLU A 42 -1.09 -11.35 5.55
C GLU A 42 0.14 -12.11 5.02
N GLU A 43 1.02 -11.39 4.33
CA GLU A 43 2.23 -11.92 3.75
C GLU A 43 3.37 -10.90 3.87
N LYS A 44 4.59 -11.35 3.61
CA LYS A 44 5.73 -10.44 3.43
C LYS A 44 6.06 -10.28 1.95
N SER A 45 6.28 -9.04 1.53
CA SER A 45 6.80 -8.77 0.20
C SER A 45 8.25 -9.30 0.08
N PRO A 46 8.80 -9.42 -1.13
CA PRO A 46 10.20 -9.80 -1.31
C PRO A 46 11.22 -8.89 -0.59
N SER A 47 10.88 -7.64 -0.27
CA SER A 47 11.69 -6.74 0.54
C SER A 47 11.46 -6.88 2.06
N GLY A 48 10.54 -7.74 2.49
CA GLY A 48 10.24 -8.00 3.91
C GLY A 48 9.11 -7.13 4.49
N GLU A 49 8.50 -6.28 3.68
CA GLU A 49 7.44 -5.37 4.09
C GLU A 49 6.08 -6.07 4.18
N ALA A 50 5.21 -5.57 5.06
CA ALA A 50 3.87 -6.10 5.23
C ALA A 50 3.02 -5.87 3.97
N VAL A 51 2.30 -6.91 3.55
CA VAL A 51 1.41 -6.86 2.38
C VAL A 51 0.22 -7.80 2.57
N MET A 52 -0.96 -7.37 2.16
CA MET A 52 -2.10 -8.28 2.00
C MET A 52 -2.06 -8.80 0.57
N ARG A 53 -1.97 -10.12 0.39
CA ARG A 53 -1.77 -10.72 -0.92
C ARG A 53 -2.59 -11.98 -1.09
N TRP A 54 -3.03 -12.21 -2.32
CA TRP A 54 -3.53 -13.50 -2.77
C TRP A 54 -2.90 -13.85 -4.12
N VAL A 55 -2.60 -15.13 -4.31
CA VAL A 55 -2.15 -15.69 -5.59
C VAL A 55 -3.02 -16.91 -5.88
N LYS A 56 -3.54 -17.00 -7.11
CA LYS A 56 -4.37 -18.13 -7.54
C LYS A 56 -3.59 -19.44 -7.34
N PRO A 57 -4.12 -20.41 -6.59
CA PRO A 57 -3.47 -21.70 -6.42
C PRO A 57 -3.23 -22.38 -7.78
N GLY A 58 -2.02 -22.91 -7.98
CA GLY A 58 -1.64 -23.59 -9.23
C GLY A 58 -1.53 -22.67 -10.45
N VAL A 59 -1.43 -21.34 -10.27
CA VAL A 59 -1.15 -20.44 -11.39
C VAL A 59 0.21 -20.78 -12.01
N ASP A 60 0.20 -21.08 -13.30
CA ASP A 60 1.41 -21.17 -14.10
C ASP A 60 1.74 -19.77 -14.66
N VAL A 61 2.66 -19.06 -14.03
CA VAL A 61 3.06 -17.72 -14.51
C VAL A 61 3.92 -17.76 -15.77
N SER A 62 4.41 -18.93 -16.20
CA SER A 62 5.18 -19.08 -17.44
C SER A 62 4.31 -18.96 -18.69
N GLN A 63 2.98 -19.10 -18.55
CA GLN A 63 2.02 -18.88 -19.63
C GLN A 63 2.00 -17.42 -20.13
N PHE A 64 2.51 -16.47 -19.33
CA PHE A 64 2.58 -15.06 -19.68
C PHE A 64 3.88 -14.74 -20.42
N THR A 65 3.74 -14.30 -21.66
CA THR A 65 4.85 -13.97 -22.58
C THR A 65 5.05 -12.47 -22.76
N SER A 66 4.09 -11.65 -22.32
CA SER A 66 4.17 -10.19 -22.32
C SER A 66 3.33 -9.61 -21.18
N VAL A 67 3.48 -8.31 -20.91
CA VAL A 67 2.79 -7.63 -19.82
C VAL A 67 2.16 -6.33 -20.31
N TYR A 68 0.91 -6.10 -19.95
CA TYR A 68 0.22 -4.83 -20.17
C TYR A 68 -0.06 -4.19 -18.82
N VAL A 69 0.43 -2.96 -18.62
CA VAL A 69 0.13 -2.16 -17.42
C VAL A 69 -0.96 -1.17 -17.79
N GLU A 70 -2.15 -1.38 -17.24
CA GLU A 70 -3.25 -0.42 -17.35
C GLU A 70 -2.87 0.90 -16.65
N PRO A 71 -3.40 2.05 -17.12
CA PRO A 71 -3.22 3.31 -16.41
C PRO A 71 -3.73 3.23 -14.97
N SER A 72 -2.92 3.67 -14.02
CA SER A 72 -3.27 3.69 -12.60
C SER A 72 -4.48 4.57 -12.34
N GLN A 73 -5.45 4.01 -11.62
CA GLN A 73 -6.65 4.73 -11.23
C GLN A 73 -6.47 5.38 -9.85
N LEU A 74 -7.13 6.50 -9.63
CA LEU A 74 -7.41 6.98 -8.27
C LEU A 74 -8.75 6.36 -7.87
N TYR A 75 -8.75 5.45 -6.89
CA TYR A 75 -9.97 4.73 -6.54
C TYR A 75 -10.24 4.66 -5.04
N PRO A 76 -11.42 5.12 -4.59
CA PRO A 76 -12.41 5.90 -5.32
C PRO A 76 -11.81 7.26 -5.69
N LEU A 77 -12.54 8.01 -6.50
CA LEU A 77 -12.08 9.32 -6.94
C LEU A 77 -11.91 10.27 -5.73
N PRO A 78 -10.67 10.71 -5.41
CA PRO A 78 -10.43 11.61 -4.30
C PRO A 78 -10.90 13.03 -4.64
N GLN A 79 -11.16 13.83 -3.61
CA GLN A 79 -11.37 15.28 -3.74
C GLN A 79 -10.04 15.99 -3.48
N PRO A 80 -9.41 16.66 -4.47
CA PRO A 80 -8.16 17.39 -4.27
C PRO A 80 -8.25 18.46 -3.18
N THR A 81 -7.12 18.77 -2.56
CA THR A 81 -7.01 19.82 -1.53
C THR A 81 -5.84 20.76 -1.87
N GLU A 82 -5.72 21.88 -1.17
CA GLU A 82 -4.54 22.76 -1.30
C GLU A 82 -3.23 22.02 -0.96
N LYS A 83 -3.29 21.11 0.03
CA LYS A 83 -2.14 20.33 0.48
C LYS A 83 -1.77 19.21 -0.49
N ILE A 84 -2.76 18.59 -1.10
CA ILE A 84 -2.59 17.50 -2.08
C ILE A 84 -3.45 17.86 -3.31
N PRO A 85 -2.92 18.71 -4.20
CA PRO A 85 -3.64 19.15 -5.39
C PRO A 85 -3.77 18.04 -6.42
N GLN A 86 -4.64 18.22 -7.42
CA GLN A 86 -4.84 17.26 -8.50
C GLN A 86 -3.53 16.94 -9.24
N SER A 87 -2.66 17.94 -9.43
CA SER A 87 -1.35 17.76 -10.05
C SER A 87 -0.46 16.76 -9.30
N THR A 88 -0.58 16.69 -7.97
CA THR A 88 0.13 15.71 -7.15
C THR A 88 -0.44 14.32 -7.35
N LEU A 89 -1.78 14.20 -7.36
CA LEU A 89 -2.47 12.93 -7.58
C LEU A 89 -2.16 12.36 -8.98
N ASP A 90 -2.21 13.19 -10.01
CA ASP A 90 -1.87 12.83 -11.39
C ASP A 90 -0.39 12.46 -11.52
N GLY A 91 0.50 13.19 -10.82
CA GLY A 91 1.91 12.88 -10.80
C GLY A 91 2.22 11.54 -10.13
N ILE A 92 1.48 11.17 -9.07
CA ILE A 92 1.62 9.89 -8.38
C ILE A 92 1.19 8.74 -9.31
N THR A 93 0.01 8.83 -9.94
CA THR A 93 -0.46 7.76 -10.85
C THR A 93 0.42 7.64 -12.08
N HIS A 94 0.81 8.75 -12.70
CA HIS A 94 1.72 8.74 -13.85
C HIS A 94 3.07 8.11 -13.48
N TYR A 95 3.66 8.49 -12.35
CA TYR A 95 4.93 7.92 -11.92
C TYR A 95 4.80 6.42 -11.60
N TYR A 96 3.70 6.01 -10.96
CA TYR A 96 3.47 4.61 -10.64
C TYR A 96 3.37 3.75 -11.90
N ASP A 97 2.67 4.22 -12.94
CA ASP A 97 2.61 3.56 -14.25
C ASP A 97 4.00 3.36 -14.85
N GLN A 98 4.84 4.41 -14.82
CA GLN A 98 6.21 4.33 -15.34
C GLN A 98 7.08 3.37 -14.53
N SER A 99 6.98 3.38 -13.21
CA SER A 99 7.73 2.47 -12.34
C SER A 99 7.30 1.02 -12.58
N LEU A 100 6.00 0.74 -12.68
CA LEU A 100 5.48 -0.59 -13.00
C LEU A 100 5.96 -1.07 -14.37
N LYS A 101 5.78 -0.26 -15.43
CA LYS A 101 6.25 -0.58 -16.78
C LYS A 101 7.75 -0.85 -16.80
N THR A 102 8.54 0.01 -16.16
CA THR A 102 10.00 -0.11 -16.10
C THR A 102 10.46 -1.37 -15.37
N GLN A 103 9.81 -1.75 -14.27
CA GLN A 103 10.18 -2.99 -13.56
C GLN A 103 9.72 -4.22 -14.36
N PHE A 104 8.46 -4.28 -14.78
CA PHE A 104 7.94 -5.45 -15.51
C PHE A 104 8.64 -5.69 -16.86
N ALA A 105 9.06 -4.63 -17.55
CA ALA A 105 9.86 -4.71 -18.79
C ALA A 105 11.18 -5.49 -18.63
N LYS A 106 11.68 -5.69 -17.40
CA LYS A 106 12.89 -6.48 -17.13
C LYS A 106 12.68 -7.98 -17.29
N ALA A 107 11.44 -8.47 -17.16
CA ALA A 107 11.11 -9.88 -17.20
C ALA A 107 10.15 -10.27 -18.33
N LEU A 108 9.36 -9.32 -18.84
CA LEU A 108 8.39 -9.53 -19.92
C LEU A 108 8.40 -8.30 -20.86
N PRO A 109 8.33 -8.48 -22.18
CA PRO A 109 8.09 -7.37 -23.11
C PRO A 109 6.76 -6.68 -22.80
N LEU A 110 6.73 -5.35 -22.95
CA LEU A 110 5.50 -4.57 -22.82
C LEU A 110 4.58 -4.83 -24.02
N ALA A 111 3.32 -5.14 -23.73
CA ALA A 111 2.24 -5.22 -24.71
C ALA A 111 1.47 -3.89 -24.77
N ASP A 112 0.79 -3.65 -25.88
CA ASP A 112 -0.06 -2.45 -26.08
C ASP A 112 -1.47 -2.60 -25.50
N GLY A 113 -1.86 -3.81 -25.09
CA GLY A 113 -3.17 -4.09 -24.54
C GLY A 113 -3.38 -5.56 -24.10
N PRO A 114 -4.58 -5.90 -23.62
CA PRO A 114 -4.98 -7.29 -23.31
C PRO A 114 -4.87 -8.23 -24.51
N GLY A 115 -4.58 -9.51 -24.24
CA GLY A 115 -4.60 -10.56 -25.25
C GLY A 115 -4.05 -11.90 -24.76
N PRO A 116 -4.03 -12.93 -25.64
CA PRO A 116 -3.45 -14.23 -25.31
C PRO A 116 -1.99 -14.11 -24.84
N GLY A 117 -1.67 -14.74 -23.70
CA GLY A 117 -0.33 -14.69 -23.12
C GLY A 117 0.07 -13.35 -22.50
N VAL A 118 -0.84 -12.37 -22.41
CA VAL A 118 -0.59 -11.08 -21.74
C VAL A 118 -0.96 -11.19 -20.26
N LEU A 119 -0.03 -10.84 -19.37
CA LEU A 119 -0.35 -10.53 -17.98
C LEU A 119 -0.83 -9.07 -17.90
N ILE A 120 -2.06 -8.84 -17.46
CA ILE A 120 -2.55 -7.48 -17.20
C ILE A 120 -2.21 -7.11 -15.75
N VAL A 121 -1.56 -5.98 -15.55
CA VAL A 121 -1.43 -5.31 -14.25
C VAL A 121 -2.45 -4.19 -14.21
N ARG A 122 -3.42 -4.27 -13.30
CA ARG A 122 -4.46 -3.26 -13.06
C ARG A 122 -4.24 -2.61 -11.69
N PRO A 123 -3.49 -1.50 -11.61
CA PRO A 123 -3.21 -0.80 -10.38
C PRO A 123 -4.23 0.31 -10.06
N ALA A 124 -4.41 0.60 -8.79
CA ALA A 124 -5.05 1.80 -8.28
C ALA A 124 -4.30 2.35 -7.07
N ILE A 125 -4.21 3.68 -7.00
CA ILE A 125 -3.87 4.41 -5.79
C ILE A 125 -5.17 4.64 -5.03
N THR A 126 -5.24 4.08 -3.83
CA THR A 126 -6.49 3.99 -3.07
C THR A 126 -6.57 4.90 -1.86
N ALA A 127 -5.43 5.45 -1.46
CA ALA A 127 -5.35 6.54 -0.50
C ALA A 127 -4.07 7.35 -0.72
N VAL A 128 -4.15 8.65 -0.46
CA VAL A 128 -3.01 9.56 -0.31
C VAL A 128 -3.33 10.45 0.88
N SER A 129 -2.40 10.64 1.81
CA SER A 129 -2.61 11.49 2.97
C SER A 129 -1.36 12.24 3.38
N ALA A 130 -1.56 13.41 3.99
CA ALA A 130 -0.55 14.17 4.68
C ALA A 130 -1.15 14.67 6.00
N SER A 131 -0.56 14.28 7.13
CA SER A 131 -1.09 14.58 8.46
C SER A 131 -0.01 14.85 9.49
N THR A 132 -0.31 15.68 10.49
CA THR A 132 0.65 16.02 11.55
C THR A 132 1.08 14.79 12.33
N LYS A 133 2.41 14.62 12.46
CA LYS A 133 3.04 13.53 13.19
C LYS A 133 2.55 13.43 14.63
N GLY A 134 2.13 12.22 15.03
CA GLY A 134 1.66 11.93 16.39
C GLY A 134 0.22 12.34 16.72
N LEU A 135 -0.48 13.01 15.80
CA LEU A 135 -1.94 13.00 15.79
C LEU A 135 -2.34 11.78 14.98
N GLN A 136 -2.68 10.68 15.64
CA GLN A 136 -3.37 9.59 14.96
C GLN A 136 -4.74 10.13 14.56
N PRO A 137 -5.06 10.32 13.26
CA PRO A 137 -6.46 10.45 12.89
C PRO A 137 -7.09 9.13 13.31
N TYR A 138 -7.94 9.20 14.33
CA TYR A 138 -8.66 8.09 14.93
C TYR A 138 -9.09 7.07 13.86
N GLU A 139 -8.43 5.91 13.90
CA GLU A 139 -8.96 4.54 13.73
C GLU A 139 -10.04 4.25 12.67
N VAL A 140 -10.16 5.08 11.65
CA VAL A 140 -10.88 4.77 10.41
C VAL A 140 -10.11 5.53 9.34
N ILE A 141 -9.49 4.82 8.39
CA ILE A 141 -9.22 5.42 7.07
C ILE A 141 -10.48 5.12 6.28
N PRO A 142 -11.56 5.93 6.34
CA PRO A 142 -12.53 5.83 5.29
C PRO A 142 -11.78 6.31 4.05
N ILE A 143 -11.61 5.39 3.12
CA ILE A 143 -11.51 5.59 1.68
C ILE A 143 -11.67 7.09 1.26
N ALA A 144 -10.63 7.91 1.42
CA ALA A 144 -10.62 9.33 1.09
C ALA A 144 -9.21 9.93 1.30
N LEU A 145 -8.91 10.98 0.54
CA LEU A 145 -7.79 11.88 0.75
C LEU A 145 -7.90 12.53 2.15
N ILE A 146 -6.96 12.29 3.06
CA ILE A 146 -6.91 12.97 4.36
C ILE A 146 -5.78 14.00 4.34
N ALA A 147 -6.14 15.28 4.33
CA ALA A 147 -5.24 16.40 4.59
C ALA A 147 -5.65 17.06 5.91
N ALA A 148 -5.21 16.49 7.04
CA ALA A 148 -5.53 17.03 8.36
C ALA A 148 -4.47 18.06 8.77
N GLY A 149 -4.77 19.35 8.55
CA GLY A 149 -4.04 20.47 9.12
C GLY A 149 -4.78 20.98 10.36
N VAL A 150 -4.35 20.59 11.56
CA VAL A 150 -4.83 21.27 12.78
C VAL A 150 -4.21 22.66 12.86
N SER A 151 -5.08 23.67 12.84
CA SER A 151 -4.95 25.06 13.26
C SER A 151 -3.53 25.61 13.46
N THR A 152 -3.14 26.45 12.51
CA THR A 152 -2.31 27.69 12.52
C THR A 152 -1.59 28.21 13.78
N ALA A 153 -1.79 27.69 14.99
CA ALA A 153 -1.02 28.07 16.19
C ALA A 153 0.30 27.29 16.35
N THR A 154 0.46 26.14 15.68
CA THR A 154 1.62 25.23 15.88
C THR A 154 2.30 24.76 14.57
N GLY A 155 2.20 25.52 13.48
CA GLY A 155 2.57 25.13 12.10
C GLY A 155 4.04 24.76 11.80
N ILE A 156 4.86 24.43 12.80
CA ILE A 156 6.30 24.11 12.69
C ILE A 156 6.59 22.60 12.89
N ARG A 157 5.60 21.72 12.68
CA ARG A 157 5.80 20.27 12.87
C ARG A 157 5.77 19.53 11.54
N ASP A 158 6.72 18.62 11.39
CA ASP A 158 6.78 17.67 10.28
C ASP A 158 5.45 16.90 10.14
N GLN A 159 5.08 16.59 8.90
CA GLN A 159 3.89 15.81 8.57
C GLN A 159 4.27 14.49 7.93
N ASP A 160 3.64 13.42 8.41
CA ASP A 160 3.78 12.10 7.83
C ASP A 160 2.94 12.05 6.54
N THR A 161 3.51 11.50 5.47
CA THR A 161 2.75 11.16 4.26
C THR A 161 2.53 9.65 4.18
N SER A 162 1.36 9.25 3.69
CA SER A 162 1.02 7.85 3.48
C SER A 162 0.30 7.68 2.16
N ILE A 163 0.56 6.55 1.50
CA ILE A 163 -0.05 6.18 0.23
C ILE A 163 -0.47 4.71 0.33
N ALA A 164 -1.61 4.38 -0.26
CA ALA A 164 -2.07 3.01 -0.41
C ALA A 164 -2.27 2.64 -1.88
N THR A 165 -1.99 1.38 -2.20
CA THR A 165 -2.24 0.79 -3.51
C THR A 165 -3.04 -0.49 -3.37
N GLU A 166 -3.90 -0.71 -4.35
CA GLU A 166 -4.49 -2.02 -4.63
C GLU A 166 -4.20 -2.37 -6.08
N ALA A 167 -3.82 -3.62 -6.34
CA ALA A 167 -3.63 -4.07 -7.71
C ALA A 167 -4.19 -5.48 -7.93
N ALA A 168 -4.82 -5.66 -9.08
CA ALA A 168 -5.22 -6.96 -9.60
C ALA A 168 -4.30 -7.35 -10.77
N PHE A 169 -3.93 -8.62 -10.81
CA PHE A 169 -3.21 -9.22 -11.92
C PHE A 169 -4.17 -10.16 -12.65
N LEU A 170 -4.35 -9.97 -13.94
CA LEU A 170 -5.34 -10.70 -14.73
C LEU A 170 -4.71 -11.42 -15.91
N ASN A 171 -5.28 -12.56 -16.28
CA ASN A 171 -4.98 -13.19 -17.55
C ASN A 171 -5.66 -12.38 -18.67
N GLY A 172 -4.86 -11.91 -19.64
CA GLY A 172 -5.33 -11.05 -20.72
C GLY A 172 -6.23 -11.75 -21.74
N ASN A 173 -6.34 -13.07 -21.72
CA ASN A 173 -7.21 -13.83 -22.61
C ASN A 173 -8.68 -13.82 -22.14
N ASP A 174 -8.92 -14.00 -20.83
CA ASP A 174 -10.26 -14.25 -20.27
C ASP A 174 -10.61 -13.31 -19.11
N GLY A 175 -9.68 -12.46 -18.67
CA GLY A 175 -9.86 -11.56 -17.54
C GLY A 175 -9.85 -12.25 -16.17
N THR A 176 -9.45 -13.53 -16.11
CA THR A 176 -9.36 -14.27 -14.84
C THR A 176 -8.30 -13.63 -13.94
N VAL A 177 -8.66 -13.32 -12.69
CA VAL A 177 -7.71 -12.80 -11.71
C VAL A 177 -6.76 -13.92 -11.26
N VAL A 178 -5.46 -13.66 -11.35
CA VAL A 178 -4.39 -14.60 -11.00
C VAL A 178 -3.60 -14.20 -9.77
N ALA A 179 -3.62 -12.92 -9.40
CA ALA A 179 -3.12 -12.43 -8.12
C ALA A 179 -3.77 -11.10 -7.75
N GLN A 180 -3.75 -10.78 -6.45
CA GLN A 180 -4.23 -9.53 -5.89
C GLN A 180 -3.32 -9.07 -4.77
N VAL A 181 -3.23 -7.76 -4.60
CA VAL A 181 -2.41 -7.13 -3.56
C VAL A 181 -3.07 -5.87 -3.03
N VAL A 182 -2.99 -5.67 -1.72
CA VAL A 182 -3.31 -4.43 -1.02
C VAL A 182 -2.12 -4.06 -0.15
N ARG A 183 -1.67 -2.81 -0.24
CA ARG A 183 -0.50 -2.34 0.52
C ARG A 183 -0.62 -0.87 0.87
N LYS A 184 -0.14 -0.52 2.06
CA LYS A 184 0.13 0.86 2.50
C LYS A 184 1.64 1.09 2.60
N GLY A 185 2.07 2.34 2.46
CA GLY A 185 3.47 2.74 2.52
C GLY A 185 3.61 4.19 2.97
N ALA A 186 4.66 4.47 3.73
CA ALA A 186 5.00 5.81 4.18
C ALA A 186 5.84 6.53 3.12
N GLY A 187 5.38 7.69 2.67
CA GLY A 187 6.13 8.56 1.77
C GLY A 187 7.17 9.39 2.52
N THR A 188 7.77 10.36 1.84
CA THR A 188 8.67 11.34 2.45
C THR A 188 7.90 12.24 3.41
N GLU A 189 8.46 12.52 4.59
CA GLU A 189 7.89 13.50 5.52
C GLU A 189 7.93 14.91 4.90
N LEU A 190 6.89 15.72 5.15
CA LEU A 190 6.86 17.13 4.76
C LEU A 190 7.35 17.97 5.94
N ASP A 191 8.13 19.00 5.69
CA ASP A 191 8.75 19.86 6.72
C ASP A 191 7.72 20.54 7.62
N ASN A 192 6.52 20.82 7.10
CA ASN A 192 5.46 21.49 7.85
C ASN A 192 4.08 21.38 7.18
N SER A 193 3.09 21.95 7.86
CA SER A 193 1.71 22.03 7.37
C SER A 193 1.53 22.86 6.10
N SER A 194 2.38 23.84 5.78
CA SER A 194 2.24 24.68 4.59
C SER A 194 2.90 24.11 3.33
N GLN A 195 3.84 23.17 3.45
CA GLN A 195 4.44 22.51 2.29
C GLN A 195 3.41 21.69 1.52
N VAL A 196 3.21 21.99 0.23
CA VAL A 196 2.35 21.17 -0.63
C VAL A 196 3.04 19.84 -0.93
N MET A 197 2.32 18.72 -0.77
CA MET A 197 2.82 17.40 -1.15
C MET A 197 2.99 17.35 -2.66
N THR A 198 4.06 16.72 -3.14
CA THR A 198 4.35 16.50 -4.54
C THR A 198 4.42 15.00 -4.85
N ALA A 199 4.40 14.63 -6.13
CA ALA A 199 4.61 13.24 -6.52
C ALA A 199 6.01 12.71 -6.14
N ASN A 200 7.00 13.59 -5.95
CA ASN A 200 8.34 13.18 -5.52
C ASN A 200 8.32 12.52 -4.13
N ASP A 201 7.42 12.95 -3.26
CA ASP A 201 7.27 12.44 -1.90
C ASP A 201 6.75 10.99 -1.88
N ALA A 202 6.20 10.51 -2.99
CA ALA A 202 5.71 9.15 -3.18
C ALA A 202 6.74 8.19 -3.80
N LYS A 203 7.76 8.70 -4.50
CA LYS A 203 8.53 7.91 -5.49
C LYS A 203 9.19 6.68 -4.90
N ALA A 204 9.84 6.82 -3.74
CA ALA A 204 10.55 5.71 -3.09
C ALA A 204 9.61 4.54 -2.78
N VAL A 205 8.37 4.83 -2.35
CA VAL A 205 7.33 3.85 -2.04
C VAL A 205 6.86 3.16 -3.31
N LEU A 206 6.50 3.94 -4.33
CA LEU A 206 6.00 3.43 -5.62
C LEU A 206 7.03 2.52 -6.31
N ASP A 207 8.30 2.93 -6.27
CA ASP A 207 9.43 2.14 -6.77
C ASP A 207 9.62 0.84 -5.97
N GLY A 208 9.48 0.90 -4.65
CA GLY A 208 9.52 -0.28 -3.78
C GLY A 208 8.43 -1.29 -4.15
N TRP A 209 7.21 -0.81 -4.34
CA TRP A 209 6.07 -1.64 -4.74
C TRP A 209 6.29 -2.28 -6.11
N ALA A 210 6.69 -1.51 -7.12
CA ALA A 210 6.94 -2.03 -8.45
C ALA A 210 8.04 -3.11 -8.45
N ARG A 211 9.13 -2.90 -7.70
CA ARG A 211 10.22 -3.90 -7.56
C ARG A 211 9.73 -5.17 -6.87
N ASP A 212 8.95 -5.05 -5.81
CA ASP A 212 8.42 -6.19 -5.06
C ASP A 212 7.42 -7.00 -5.88
N MET A 213 6.60 -6.34 -6.70
CA MET A 213 5.65 -7.01 -7.59
C MET A 213 6.39 -7.80 -8.68
N LEU A 214 7.40 -7.21 -9.32
CA LEU A 214 8.26 -7.93 -10.27
C LEU A 214 8.93 -9.15 -9.63
N LYS A 215 9.59 -8.96 -8.48
CA LYS A 215 10.27 -10.07 -7.78
C LYS A 215 9.31 -11.18 -7.37
N SER A 216 8.09 -10.83 -6.97
CA SER A 216 7.05 -11.81 -6.64
C SER A 216 6.66 -12.63 -7.88
N PHE A 217 6.54 -11.99 -9.04
CA PHE A 217 6.30 -12.66 -10.31
C PHE A 217 7.45 -13.61 -10.69
N GLU A 218 8.71 -13.17 -10.55
CA GLU A 218 9.89 -14.01 -10.80
C GLU A 218 9.96 -15.22 -9.87
N GLN A 219 9.68 -15.03 -8.57
CA GLN A 219 9.65 -16.14 -7.60
C GLN A 219 8.58 -17.19 -7.92
N LEU A 220 7.46 -16.79 -8.53
CA LEU A 220 6.42 -17.72 -8.97
C LEU A 220 6.84 -18.55 -10.19
N LYS A 221 7.78 -18.09 -11.02
CA LYS A 221 8.31 -18.88 -12.15
C LYS A 221 9.15 -20.09 -11.72
N HIS A 222 9.65 -20.06 -10.49
CA HIS A 222 10.55 -21.09 -9.94
C HIS A 222 9.86 -22.03 -8.93
N LYS A 223 8.54 -21.90 -8.76
CA LYS A 223 7.70 -22.78 -7.94
C LYS A 223 6.96 -23.77 -8.81
#